data_AF-A0A7K0XIF2-F1
#
_entry.id   AF-A0A7K0XIF2-F1
#
_cell.length_a   1.000
_cell.length_b   1.000
_cell.length_c   1.000
_cell.angle_alpha   90.00
_cell.angle_beta   90.00
_cell.angle_gamma   90.00
#
_symmetry.space_group_name_H-M   'P 1'
#
loop_
_entity.id
_entity.type
_entity.pdbx_description
1 polymer ?
#
loop_
_entity_poly.entity_id
_entity_poly.type
_entity_poly.pdbx_seq_one_letter_code
_entity_poly.pdbx_strand_id
1 'polypeptide(L)'
;MTTSQTPETGTPAAPESPQAADKRSFAQQLTTSANLRTGLLIPFLAVVTALIIGIVLIMLTGSSFGQAMDAYAALLQGSIGSVKAISETLTAATPLILAGLSVAIAFRAGLFNIGG
;
A
#
# COMPACT_ATOMS: atom_id res chain seq x y z
N MET A 1 -42.54 -61.58 23.09
CA MET A 1 -41.23 -61.95 23.65
C MET A 1 -40.37 -60.71 23.67
N THR A 2 -40.02 -60.30 24.89
CA THR A 2 -39.34 -59.07 25.30
C THR A 2 -37.85 -59.35 25.45
N THR A 3 -36.99 -58.48 24.92
CA THR A 3 -35.65 -58.13 25.46
C THR A 3 -35.26 -56.76 24.88
N SER A 4 -35.67 -55.67 25.52
CA SER A 4 -34.86 -54.85 26.44
C SER A 4 -33.81 -53.99 25.73
N GLN A 5 -34.23 -52.78 25.33
CA GLN A 5 -33.31 -51.67 25.13
C GLN A 5 -32.62 -51.37 26.46
N THR A 6 -31.29 -51.48 26.48
CA THR A 6 -30.45 -51.00 27.57
C THR A 6 -30.42 -49.47 27.51
N PRO A 7 -30.67 -48.75 28.61
CA PRO A 7 -30.51 -47.31 28.64
C PRO A 7 -29.00 -47.01 28.75
N GLU A 8 -28.38 -46.59 27.65
CA GLU A 8 -27.06 -45.96 27.68
C GLU A 8 -27.20 -44.61 28.39
N THR A 9 -27.11 -44.61 29.73
CA THR A 9 -26.74 -43.43 30.52
C THR A 9 -25.29 -43.08 30.21
N GLY A 10 -25.06 -42.53 29.02
CA GLY A 10 -23.88 -41.76 28.71
C GLY A 10 -24.03 -40.39 29.35
N THR A 11 -23.27 -40.15 30.41
CA THR A 11 -22.94 -38.84 30.97
C THR A 11 -23.04 -37.71 29.93
N PRO A 12 -23.73 -36.58 30.21
CA PRO A 12 -23.68 -35.42 29.33
C PRO A 12 -22.21 -35.09 29.06
N ALA A 13 -21.78 -35.21 27.80
CA ALA A 13 -20.47 -34.74 27.39
C ALA A 13 -20.35 -33.29 27.88
N ALA A 14 -19.35 -33.03 28.72
CA ALA A 14 -19.07 -31.68 29.20
C ALA A 14 -19.04 -30.74 27.97
N PRO A 15 -19.62 -29.53 28.07
CA PRO A 15 -19.55 -28.58 26.97
C PRO A 15 -18.07 -28.41 26.59
N GLU A 16 -17.75 -28.71 25.33
CA GLU A 16 -16.41 -28.49 24.80
C GLU A 16 -16.02 -27.05 25.15
N SER A 17 -14.90 -26.92 25.85
CA SER A 17 -14.38 -25.64 26.30
C SER A 17 -14.32 -24.69 25.09
N PRO A 18 -14.82 -23.45 25.21
CA PRO A 18 -14.78 -22.48 24.13
C PRO A 18 -13.37 -22.41 23.58
N GLN A 19 -13.19 -22.85 22.33
CA GLN A 19 -11.95 -22.80 21.59
C GLN A 19 -11.42 -21.37 21.70
N ALA A 20 -10.42 -21.18 22.55
CA ALA A 20 -9.91 -19.87 22.90
C ALA A 20 -9.33 -19.27 21.63
N ALA A 21 -10.07 -18.34 21.02
CA ALA A 21 -9.67 -17.60 19.84
C ALA A 21 -8.20 -17.19 20.00
N ASP A 22 -7.36 -17.55 19.03
CA ASP A 22 -5.94 -17.24 19.00
C ASP A 22 -5.75 -15.72 18.92
N LYS A 23 -5.74 -15.07 20.09
CA LYS A 23 -5.53 -13.62 20.24
C LYS A 23 -4.07 -13.21 19.98
N ARG A 24 -3.16 -14.16 19.71
CA ARG A 24 -1.71 -13.91 19.66
C ARG A 24 -1.18 -13.66 18.24
N SER A 25 -1.87 -14.12 17.19
CA SER A 25 -1.45 -13.94 15.79
C SER A 25 -1.60 -12.50 15.27
N PHE A 26 -2.62 -11.74 15.70
CA PHE A 26 -2.88 -10.38 15.20
C PHE A 26 -1.75 -9.40 15.53
N ALA A 27 -1.18 -9.47 16.74
CA ALA A 27 -0.07 -8.61 17.14
C ALA A 27 1.24 -8.95 16.39
N GLN A 28 1.48 -10.23 16.08
CA GLN A 28 2.65 -10.68 15.31
C GLN A 28 2.54 -10.36 13.80
N GLN A 29 1.32 -10.23 13.25
CA GLN A 29 1.11 -9.78 11.86
C GLN A 29 1.48 -8.30 11.64
N LEU A 30 1.45 -7.49 12.71
CA LEU A 30 1.83 -6.07 12.65
C LEU A 30 3.35 -5.87 12.55
N THR A 31 4.16 -6.84 12.98
CA THR A 31 5.63 -6.78 12.92
C THR A 31 6.18 -7.36 11.61
N THR A 32 5.67 -6.89 10.47
CA THR A 32 6.34 -7.16 9.18
C THR A 32 7.55 -6.24 9.06
N SER A 33 8.74 -6.82 8.93
CA SER A 33 9.96 -6.08 8.58
C SER A 33 9.81 -5.50 7.17
N ALA A 34 9.70 -4.17 7.08
CA ALA A 34 9.72 -3.49 5.79
C ALA A 34 11.12 -3.61 5.17
N ASN A 35 11.23 -4.30 4.04
CA ASN A 35 12.47 -4.34 3.27
C ASN A 35 12.74 -2.95 2.67
N LEU A 36 13.75 -2.23 3.17
CA LEU A 36 14.15 -0.90 2.67
C LEU A 36 14.40 -0.89 1.16
N ARG A 37 14.93 -1.99 0.61
CA ARG A 37 15.13 -2.15 -0.84
C ARG A 37 13.80 -2.04 -1.58
N THR A 38 12.78 -2.78 -1.18
CA THR A 38 11.46 -2.72 -1.85
C THR A 38 10.75 -1.40 -1.55
N GLY A 39 10.85 -0.90 -0.31
CA GLY A 39 10.13 0.30 0.13
C GLY A 39 10.66 1.63 -0.40
N LEU A 40 11.96 1.73 -0.71
CA LEU A 40 12.58 3.00 -1.13
C LEU A 40 13.27 2.91 -2.49
N LEU A 41 13.97 1.82 -2.79
CA LEU A 41 14.78 1.70 -4.00
C LEU A 41 13.89 1.63 -5.25
N ILE A 42 12.77 0.88 -5.20
CA ILE A 42 11.86 0.76 -6.35
C ILE A 42 11.20 2.11 -6.69
N PRO A 43 10.58 2.85 -5.75
CA PRO A 43 10.04 4.18 -6.04
C PRO A 43 11.12 5.16 -6.53
N PHE A 44 12.31 5.13 -5.93
CA PHE A 44 13.41 5.98 -6.36
C PHE A 44 13.83 5.72 -7.81
N LEU A 45 14.02 4.45 -8.19
CA LEU A 45 14.32 4.09 -9.59
C LEU A 45 13.19 4.46 -10.55
N ALA A 46 11.94 4.36 -10.13
CA ALA A 46 10.80 4.79 -10.94
C ALA A 46 10.85 6.30 -11.23
N VAL A 47 11.15 7.12 -10.21
CA VAL A 47 11.32 8.58 -10.38
C VAL A 47 12.49 8.90 -11.32
N VAL A 48 13.66 8.28 -11.11
CA VAL A 48 14.83 8.49 -11.98
C VAL A 48 14.51 8.10 -13.43
N THR A 49 13.84 6.97 -13.62
CA THR A 49 13.43 6.51 -14.95
C THR A 49 12.45 7.47 -15.62
N ALA A 50 11.46 7.98 -14.87
CA ALA A 50 10.53 8.98 -15.35
C ALA A 50 11.22 10.28 -15.77
N LEU A 51 12.24 10.72 -15.02
CA LEU A 51 13.08 11.88 -15.39
C LEU A 51 13.89 11.61 -16.66
N ILE A 52 14.49 10.42 -16.82
CA ILE A 52 15.22 10.09 -18.04
C ILE A 52 14.28 10.09 -19.25
N ILE A 53 13.11 9.46 -19.13
CA ILE A 53 12.10 9.45 -20.18
C ILE A 53 11.66 10.88 -20.51
N GLY A 54 11.43 11.73 -19.49
CA GLY A 54 11.05 13.11 -19.70
C GLY A 54 12.10 13.91 -20.48
N ILE A 55 13.39 13.72 -20.21
CA ILE A 55 14.47 14.34 -21.00
C ILE A 55 14.39 13.90 -22.46
N VAL A 56 14.23 12.59 -22.70
CA VAL A 56 14.10 12.06 -24.07
C VAL A 56 12.88 12.70 -24.77
N LEU A 57 11.74 12.78 -24.10
CA LEU A 57 10.52 13.39 -24.65
C LEU A 57 10.73 14.87 -25.00
N ILE A 58 11.41 15.64 -24.14
CA ILE A 58 11.74 17.04 -24.43
C ILE A 58 12.69 17.12 -25.63
N MET A 59 13.71 16.27 -25.71
CA MET A 59 14.64 16.31 -26.84
C MET A 59 13.99 15.91 -28.16
N LEU A 60 12.98 15.03 -28.13
CA LEU A 60 12.20 14.65 -29.32
C LEU A 60 11.40 15.81 -29.91
N THR A 61 11.14 16.89 -29.17
CA THR A 61 10.49 18.10 -29.72
C THR A 61 11.47 19.02 -30.46
N GLY A 62 12.74 18.63 -30.59
CA GLY A 62 13.79 19.42 -31.23
C GLY A 62 14.60 20.28 -30.25
N SER A 63 14.36 20.16 -28.95
CA SER A 63 15.11 20.86 -27.91
C SER A 63 16.48 20.22 -27.63
N SER A 64 17.44 21.05 -27.23
CA SER A 64 18.77 20.57 -26.81
C SER A 64 18.73 20.01 -25.38
N PHE A 65 19.77 19.25 -25.00
CA PHE A 65 19.91 18.75 -23.63
C PHE A 65 19.93 19.89 -22.59
N GLY A 66 20.56 21.03 -22.90
CA GLY A 66 20.56 22.20 -22.03
C GLY A 66 19.15 22.74 -21.77
N GLN A 67 18.31 22.82 -22.81
CA GLN A 67 16.92 23.27 -22.67
C GLN A 67 16.07 22.27 -21.87
N ALA A 68 16.35 20.96 -21.97
CA ALA A 68 15.70 19.96 -21.12
C ALA A 68 16.06 20.14 -19.64
N MET A 69 17.31 20.52 -19.34
CA MET A 69 17.72 20.84 -17.98
C MET A 69 17.07 22.14 -17.47
N ASP A 70 16.96 23.17 -18.33
CA ASP A 70 16.25 24.41 -17.99
C ASP A 70 14.78 24.14 -17.67
N ALA A 71 14.13 23.24 -18.40
CA ALA A 71 12.76 22.82 -18.11
C ALA A 71 12.64 22.15 -16.73
N TYR A 72 13.62 21.34 -16.33
CA TYR A 72 13.63 20.72 -15.00
C TYR A 72 13.93 21.73 -13.89
N ALA A 73 14.82 22.70 -14.14
CA ALA A 73 15.03 23.81 -13.23
C ALA A 73 13.73 24.63 -13.04
N ALA A 74 13.00 24.89 -14.13
CA ALA A 74 11.71 25.57 -14.08
C ALA A 74 10.64 24.75 -13.32
N LEU A 75 10.60 23.42 -13.50
CA LEU A 75 9.71 22.54 -12.73
C LEU A 75 10.02 22.55 -11.23
N LEU A 76 11.31 22.55 -10.85
CA LEU A 76 11.71 22.63 -9.45
C LEU A 76 11.35 24.00 -8.87
N GLN A 77 11.63 25.08 -9.60
CA GLN A 77 11.26 26.43 -9.17
C GLN A 77 9.74 26.58 -9.02
N GLY A 78 8.96 26.00 -9.94
CA GLY A 78 7.50 26.04 -9.93
C GLY A 78 6.84 25.16 -8.86
N SER A 79 7.51 24.11 -8.38
CA SER A 79 6.97 23.19 -7.37
C SER A 79 7.40 23.55 -5.94
N ILE A 80 8.64 23.98 -5.74
CA ILE A 80 9.19 24.24 -4.39
C ILE A 80 9.87 25.60 -4.23
N GLY A 81 9.98 26.41 -5.29
CA GLY A 81 10.73 27.67 -5.27
C GLY A 81 10.09 28.83 -4.52
N SER A 82 8.88 28.67 -3.97
CA SER A 82 8.22 29.66 -3.10
C SER A 82 7.20 28.99 -2.18
N VAL A 83 6.77 29.69 -1.14
CA VAL A 83 5.71 29.19 -0.24
C VAL A 83 4.43 28.89 -1.02
N LYS A 84 4.04 29.75 -1.96
CA LYS A 84 2.87 29.54 -2.83
C LYS A 84 3.01 28.28 -3.68
N ALA A 85 4.16 28.08 -4.31
CA ALA A 85 4.47 26.89 -5.12
C ALA A 85 4.38 25.60 -4.29
N ILE A 86 4.93 25.60 -3.08
CA ILE A 86 4.85 24.47 -2.14
C ILE A 86 3.38 24.22 -1.75
N SER A 87 2.63 25.27 -1.44
CA SER A 87 1.21 25.15 -1.10
C SER A 87 0.42 24.53 -2.25
N GLU A 88 0.60 25.00 -3.48
CA GLU A 88 -0.07 24.44 -4.67
C GLU A 88 0.31 22.97 -4.89
N THR A 89 1.61 22.66 -4.77
CA THR A 89 2.11 21.28 -4.89
C THR A 89 1.49 20.36 -3.84
N LEU A 90 1.45 20.78 -2.57
CA LEU A 90 0.86 19.98 -1.49
C LEU A 90 -0.66 19.85 -1.65
N THR A 91 -1.36 20.91 -2.06
CA THR A 91 -2.80 20.87 -2.32
C THR A 91 -3.12 19.85 -3.41
N ALA A 92 -2.30 19.75 -4.46
CA ALA A 92 -2.47 18.75 -5.52
C ALA A 92 -2.01 17.34 -5.09
N ALA A 93 -0.88 17.22 -4.40
CA ALA A 93 -0.27 15.94 -4.07
C ALA A 93 -0.94 15.21 -2.90
N THR A 94 -1.42 15.93 -1.89
CA THR A 94 -2.04 15.35 -0.68
C THR A 94 -3.17 14.38 -1.02
N PRO A 95 -4.20 14.73 -1.82
CA PRO A 95 -5.27 13.79 -2.14
C PRO A 95 -4.76 12.56 -2.89
N LEU A 96 -3.77 12.69 -3.78
CA LEU A 96 -3.17 11.57 -4.50
C LEU A 96 -2.41 10.62 -3.57
N ILE A 97 -1.65 11.16 -2.62
CA ILE A 97 -0.93 10.39 -1.60
C ILE A 97 -1.94 9.62 -0.74
N LEU A 98 -3.00 10.28 -0.28
CA LEU A 98 -4.04 9.64 0.55
C LEU A 98 -4.82 8.58 -0.25
N ALA A 99 -5.10 8.82 -1.53
CA ALA A 99 -5.74 7.82 -2.40
C ALA A 99 -4.85 6.58 -2.57
N GLY A 100 -3.57 6.75 -2.88
CA GLY A 100 -2.61 5.64 -2.98
C GLY A 100 -2.45 4.87 -1.67
N LEU A 101 -2.38 5.60 -0.55
CA LEU A 101 -2.33 5.00 0.79
C LEU A 101 -3.60 4.19 1.10
N SER A 102 -4.77 4.70 0.74
CA SER A 102 -6.05 4.01 0.95
C SER A 102 -6.09 2.67 0.21
N VAL A 103 -5.66 2.65 -1.07
CA VAL A 103 -5.56 1.41 -1.87
C VAL A 103 -4.53 0.46 -1.27
N ALA A 104 -3.37 0.95 -0.84
CA ALA A 104 -2.34 0.14 -0.20
C ALA A 104 -2.83 -0.54 1.08
N ILE A 105 -3.61 0.19 1.90
CA ILE A 105 -4.23 -0.35 3.12
C ILE A 105 -5.28 -1.42 2.78
N ALA A 106 -6.15 -1.17 1.79
CA ALA A 106 -7.16 -2.15 1.37
C ALA A 106 -6.52 -3.47 0.88
N PHE A 107 -5.48 -3.39 0.05
CA PHE A 107 -4.75 -4.58 -0.38
C PHE A 107 -4.00 -5.27 0.75
N ARG A 108 -3.43 -4.52 1.69
CA ARG A 108 -2.81 -5.09 2.89
C ARG A 108 -3.81 -5.82 3.77
N ALA A 109 -5.06 -5.36 3.82
CA ALA A 109 -6.16 -6.00 4.54
C ALA A 109 -6.80 -7.18 3.80
N GLY A 110 -6.32 -7.53 2.59
CA GLY A 110 -6.90 -8.62 1.80
C GLY A 110 -8.23 -8.28 1.12
N LEU A 111 -8.62 -7.00 1.07
CA LEU A 111 -9.84 -6.51 0.42
C LEU A 111 -9.62 -6.37 -1.10
N PHE A 112 -9.18 -7.45 -1.76
CA PHE A 112 -8.96 -7.48 -3.21
C PHE A 112 -10.16 -8.07 -3.99
N ASN A 113 -11.17 -8.58 -3.29
CA ASN A 113 -12.30 -9.30 -3.88
C ASN A 113 -13.63 -9.13 -3.10
N ILE A 114 -14.08 -7.88 -2.89
CA ILE A 114 -15.33 -7.56 -2.17
C ILE A 114 -16.52 -7.31 -3.12
N GLY A 115 -16.30 -7.44 -4.42
CA GLY A 115 -17.27 -7.11 -5.48
C GLY A 115 -17.86 -8.31 -6.22
N GLY A 116 -17.95 -9.50 -5.59
CA GLY A 116 -18.54 -10.70 -6.17
C GLY A 116 -19.38 -11.47 -5.16
#